data_AF-A0A2E3PLT2-F1
#
_entry.id   AF-A0A2E3PLT2-F1
#
_cell.length_a   1.000
_cell.length_b   1.000
_cell.length_c   1.000
_cell.angle_alpha   90.00
_cell.angle_beta   90.00
_cell.angle_gamma   90.00
#
_symmetry.space_group_name_H-M   'P 1'
#
loop_
_entity.id
_entity.type
_entity.pdbx_description
1 polymer ?
#
loop_
_entity_poly.entity_id
_entity_poly.type
_entity_poly.pdbx_seq_one_letter_code
_entity_poly.pdbx_strand_id
1 'polypeptide(L)'
;MSLEDVAQAIRECNEAHGTNLSDRNPANFMKDLMRGANASANWPASVAARRYTAYQRTGDGDVFEFVPFRDDQTEPFPDAFKTREDAPRYPVQSISLPLVTKTLGRSDETWLVQTAINLRVVETHFAVAAAFPLIELSHLQMGIKLRQTEIDALFLGKTGDIDDPESVIVTCEAKHYKDPIIPTQIINQVQAAFTETDVSTVVPIGLRAIRNVGFYVTEFEAVRREDASALDQLSLAADAIYELRPPVKGI
;
A
#
# COMPACT_ATOMS: atom_id res chain seq x y z
N MET A 1 22.39 3.04 2.08
CA MET A 1 22.67 3.71 3.36
C MET A 1 22.41 2.70 4.45
N SER A 2 23.42 2.31 5.22
CA SER A 2 23.29 1.20 6.16
C SER A 2 22.51 1.58 7.43
N LEU A 3 22.09 0.56 8.18
CA LEU A 3 21.49 0.75 9.52
C LEU A 3 22.40 1.58 10.44
N GLU A 4 23.71 1.33 10.42
CA GLU A 4 24.67 2.04 11.26
C GLU A 4 24.86 3.49 10.81
N ASP A 5 24.91 3.75 9.49
CA ASP A 5 25.02 5.13 8.97
C ASP A 5 23.85 5.99 9.45
N VAL A 6 22.63 5.44 9.40
CA VAL A 6 21.42 6.14 9.85
C VAL A 6 21.41 6.32 11.36
N ALA A 7 21.79 5.30 12.13
CA ALA A 7 21.86 5.41 13.59
C ALA A 7 22.90 6.46 14.03
N GLN A 8 24.06 6.48 13.38
CA GLN A 8 25.12 7.47 13.63
C GLN A 8 24.64 8.89 13.29
N ALA A 9 23.99 9.08 12.14
CA ALA A 9 23.43 10.38 11.76
C ALA A 9 22.36 10.88 12.76
N ILE A 10 21.53 9.98 13.31
CA ILE A 10 20.57 10.32 14.36
C ILE A 10 21.28 10.80 15.63
N ARG A 11 22.36 10.12 16.05
CA ARG A 11 23.15 10.51 17.23
C ARG A 11 23.80 11.89 17.05
N GLU A 12 24.41 12.13 15.90
CA GLU A 12 25.03 13.41 15.56
C GLU A 12 23.99 14.55 15.53
N CYS A 13 22.80 14.29 14.99
CA CYS A 13 21.70 15.25 14.98
C CYS A 13 21.22 15.57 16.41
N ASN A 14 21.07 14.54 17.26
CA ASN A 14 20.72 14.72 18.67
C ASN A 14 21.74 15.56 19.44
N GLU A 15 23.04 15.35 19.19
CA GLU A 15 24.10 16.14 19.80
C GLU A 15 24.09 17.60 19.31
N ALA A 16 23.98 17.82 18.00
CA ALA A 16 24.03 19.15 17.39
C ALA A 16 22.79 20.00 17.70
N HIS A 17 21.61 19.39 17.81
CA HIS A 17 20.34 20.09 17.92
C HIS A 17 19.64 19.91 19.28
N GLY A 18 20.24 19.16 20.21
CA GLY A 18 19.66 18.89 21.52
C GLY A 18 18.36 18.07 21.45
N THR A 19 18.20 17.25 20.42
CA THR A 19 17.03 16.37 20.25
C THR A 19 17.25 15.00 20.90
N ASN A 20 16.19 14.19 20.98
CA ASN A 20 16.20 12.87 21.61
C ASN A 20 15.58 11.78 20.72
N LEU A 21 15.80 11.88 19.40
CA LEU A 21 15.33 10.90 18.44
C LEU A 21 15.96 9.53 18.71
N SER A 22 15.19 8.46 18.54
CA SER A 22 15.64 7.09 18.80
C SER A 22 16.50 6.56 17.65
N ASP A 23 17.73 6.15 17.94
CA ASP A 23 18.65 5.46 17.01
C ASP A 23 18.52 3.92 17.06
N ARG A 24 17.59 3.40 17.89
CA ARG A 24 17.45 1.95 18.14
C ARG A 24 16.77 1.16 17.01
N ASN A 25 16.06 1.83 16.10
CA ASN A 25 15.38 1.17 14.99
C ASN A 25 15.52 1.97 13.68
N PRO A 26 16.75 2.08 13.13
CA PRO A 26 17.02 2.84 11.91
C PRO A 26 16.28 2.28 10.69
N ALA A 27 15.85 1.01 10.71
CA ALA A 27 15.05 0.41 9.64
C ALA A 27 13.70 1.12 9.40
N ASN A 28 13.16 1.80 10.41
CA ASN A 28 11.91 2.56 10.29
C ASN A 28 12.10 3.98 9.71
N PHE A 29 13.34 4.44 9.49
CA PHE A 29 13.62 5.83 9.13
C PHE A 29 12.82 6.32 7.92
N MET A 30 12.83 5.58 6.81
CA MET A 30 12.07 5.97 5.61
C MET A 30 10.56 5.95 5.85
N LYS A 31 10.07 4.95 6.59
CA LYS A 31 8.65 4.87 6.96
C LYS A 31 8.23 6.11 7.76
N ASP A 32 9.03 6.53 8.73
CA ASP A 32 8.73 7.69 9.56
C ASP A 32 8.87 9.01 8.79
N LEU A 33 9.86 9.12 7.90
CA LEU A 33 10.03 10.27 7.01
C LEU A 33 8.83 10.47 6.06
N MET A 34 8.32 9.36 5.52
CA MET A 34 7.22 9.35 4.55
C MET A 34 5.82 9.39 5.17
N ARG A 35 5.70 9.45 6.50
CA ARG A 35 4.39 9.53 7.16
C ARG A 35 3.68 10.85 6.84
N GLY A 36 2.39 10.73 6.53
CA GLY A 36 1.52 11.86 6.23
C GLY A 36 1.68 12.46 4.84
N ALA A 37 0.75 13.34 4.47
CA ALA A 37 0.68 13.97 3.15
C ALA A 37 1.83 14.95 2.82
N ASN A 38 2.73 15.23 3.77
CA ASN A 38 3.80 16.22 3.62
C ASN A 38 5.20 15.56 3.53
N ALA A 39 5.29 14.30 3.12
CA ALA A 39 6.57 13.57 2.98
C ALA A 39 7.62 14.38 2.18
N SER A 40 7.21 14.98 1.06
CA SER A 40 8.08 15.85 0.25
C SER A 40 8.65 17.05 1.03
N ALA A 41 7.91 17.61 1.99
CA ALA A 41 8.35 18.75 2.80
C ALA A 41 9.38 18.34 3.87
N ASN A 42 9.39 17.07 4.28
CA ASN A 42 10.39 16.54 5.20
C ASN A 42 11.72 16.23 4.50
N TRP A 43 11.76 16.21 3.17
CA TRP A 43 12.96 15.92 2.40
C TRP A 43 13.88 17.14 2.34
N PRO A 44 15.21 16.98 2.47
CA PRO A 44 16.12 18.12 2.39
C PRO A 44 16.02 18.85 1.03
N ALA A 45 15.74 20.15 1.08
CA ALA A 45 15.60 20.99 -0.12
C ALA A 45 16.86 20.95 -1.02
N SER A 46 18.05 20.82 -0.43
CA SER A 46 19.31 20.69 -1.16
C SER A 46 19.42 19.38 -1.95
N VAL A 47 18.81 18.29 -1.47
CA VAL A 47 18.76 17.00 -2.15
C VAL A 47 17.68 17.01 -3.23
N ALA A 48 16.51 17.57 -2.94
CA ALA A 48 15.44 17.78 -3.91
C ALA A 48 15.90 18.66 -5.10
N ALA A 49 16.65 19.73 -4.83
CA ALA A 49 17.22 20.60 -5.87
C ALA A 49 18.21 19.89 -6.79
N ARG A 50 18.83 18.80 -6.32
CA ARG A 50 19.67 17.90 -7.13
C ARG A 50 18.88 16.82 -7.85
N ARG A 51 17.54 16.86 -7.77
CA ARG A 51 16.63 15.88 -8.36
C ARG A 51 16.87 14.46 -7.84
N TYR A 52 17.08 14.31 -6.54
CA TYR A 52 17.13 12.99 -5.89
C TYR A 52 16.00 12.83 -4.88
N THR A 53 15.36 11.65 -4.93
CA THR A 53 14.46 11.13 -3.90
C THR A 53 15.09 9.87 -3.28
N ALA A 54 14.33 9.07 -2.53
CA ALA A 54 14.80 7.83 -1.96
C ALA A 54 13.78 6.69 -2.03
N TYR A 55 14.30 5.47 -2.11
CA TYR A 55 13.53 4.24 -1.92
C TYR A 55 13.97 3.54 -0.65
N GLN A 56 12.99 3.03 0.11
CA GLN A 56 13.27 2.14 1.22
C GLN A 56 13.88 0.83 0.70
N ARG A 57 14.93 0.37 1.36
CA ARG A 57 15.54 -0.95 1.14
C ARG A 57 15.27 -1.86 2.34
N THR A 58 15.16 -3.15 2.08
CA THR A 58 14.92 -4.19 3.08
C THR A 58 15.82 -5.38 2.81
N GLY A 59 16.15 -6.16 3.84
CA GLY A 59 16.83 -7.46 3.70
C GLY A 59 18.36 -7.45 3.79
N ASP A 60 19.04 -6.41 3.28
CA ASP A 60 20.51 -6.43 3.10
C ASP A 60 21.29 -5.45 3.99
N GLY A 61 20.68 -4.99 5.09
CA GLY A 61 21.31 -4.05 6.03
C GLY A 61 21.32 -2.59 5.56
N ASP A 62 20.90 -2.32 4.33
CA ASP A 62 20.54 -1.00 3.85
C ASP A 62 19.14 -0.58 4.32
N VAL A 63 19.02 0.68 4.73
CA VAL A 63 17.76 1.33 5.13
C VAL A 63 17.07 1.96 3.91
N PHE A 64 17.85 2.65 3.09
CA PHE A 64 17.37 3.33 1.90
C PHE A 64 18.49 3.62 0.91
N GLU A 65 18.10 3.95 -0.30
CA GLU A 65 18.97 4.44 -1.36
C GLU A 65 18.44 5.76 -1.92
N PHE A 66 19.35 6.59 -2.43
CA PHE A 66 18.95 7.74 -3.24
C PHE A 66 18.70 7.30 -4.67
N VAL A 67 17.60 7.76 -5.24
CA VAL A 67 17.26 7.52 -6.65
C VAL A 67 16.98 8.85 -7.34
N PRO A 68 17.39 9.01 -8.61
CA PRO A 68 17.08 10.21 -9.36
C PRO A 68 15.56 10.37 -9.52
N PHE A 69 15.09 11.61 -9.58
CA PHE A 69 13.72 11.91 -9.99
C PHE A 69 13.50 11.36 -11.38
N ARG A 70 12.28 10.89 -11.63
CA ARG A 70 11.80 10.64 -12.98
C ARG A 70 11.71 11.96 -13.77
N ASP A 71 11.65 11.87 -15.09
CA ASP A 71 11.62 13.04 -15.97
C ASP A 71 10.42 13.95 -15.69
N ASP A 72 9.26 13.36 -15.37
CA ASP A 72 7.99 14.01 -15.05
C ASP A 72 7.81 14.35 -13.56
N GLN A 73 8.71 13.88 -12.69
CA GLN A 73 8.62 14.07 -11.25
C GLN A 73 9.08 15.47 -10.84
N THR A 74 8.21 16.19 -10.13
CA THR A 74 8.46 17.57 -9.64
C THR A 74 8.76 17.65 -8.16
N GLU A 75 8.46 16.60 -7.39
CA GLU A 75 8.67 16.54 -5.94
C GLU A 75 9.26 15.19 -5.51
N PRO A 76 9.94 15.09 -4.34
CA PRO A 76 10.60 13.85 -3.93
C PRO A 76 9.66 12.66 -3.76
N PHE A 77 8.53 12.83 -3.07
CA PHE A 77 7.63 11.73 -2.73
C PHE A 77 6.20 12.06 -3.19
N PRO A 78 5.92 12.03 -4.50
CA PRO A 78 4.59 12.35 -5.01
C PRO A 78 3.56 11.32 -4.55
N ASP A 79 2.39 11.78 -4.09
CA ASP A 79 1.22 10.90 -3.86
C ASP A 79 0.58 10.56 -5.21
N ALA A 80 1.23 9.64 -5.95
CA ALA A 80 0.84 9.23 -7.30
C ALA A 80 -0.56 8.62 -7.36
N PHE A 81 -1.05 8.06 -6.25
CA PHE A 81 -2.32 7.36 -6.15
C PHE A 81 -3.24 7.99 -5.11
N LYS A 82 -3.25 9.34 -5.07
CA LYS A 82 -4.21 10.10 -4.26
C LYS A 82 -5.65 9.72 -4.61
N THR A 83 -6.53 9.80 -3.63
CA THR A 83 -7.96 9.60 -3.86
C THR A 83 -8.48 10.62 -4.87
N ARG A 84 -9.06 10.12 -5.96
CA ARG A 84 -9.71 10.92 -6.98
C ARG A 84 -11.10 11.36 -6.52
N GLU A 85 -11.40 12.65 -6.64
CA GLU A 85 -12.72 13.19 -6.27
C GLU A 85 -13.83 12.69 -7.20
N ASP A 86 -13.49 12.40 -8.45
CA ASP A 86 -14.37 11.93 -9.52
C ASP A 86 -14.45 10.40 -9.64
N ALA A 87 -13.80 9.65 -8.73
CA ALA A 87 -13.87 8.20 -8.72
C ALA A 87 -15.32 7.69 -8.57
N PRO A 88 -15.73 6.63 -9.28
CA PRO A 88 -17.03 5.99 -9.11
C PRO A 88 -17.31 5.65 -7.64
N ARG A 89 -18.56 5.83 -7.21
CA ARG A 89 -18.95 5.66 -5.80
C ARG A 89 -20.01 4.57 -5.68
N TYR A 90 -19.75 3.57 -4.85
CA TYR A 90 -20.65 2.45 -4.61
C TYR A 90 -21.02 2.37 -3.13
N PRO A 91 -22.32 2.31 -2.78
CA PRO A 91 -22.71 2.14 -1.39
C PRO A 91 -22.42 0.70 -0.93
N VAL A 92 -21.80 0.57 0.24
CA VAL A 92 -21.58 -0.70 0.93
C VAL A 92 -22.29 -0.66 2.27
N GLN A 93 -23.13 -1.66 2.52
CA GLN A 93 -23.81 -1.76 3.81
C GLN A 93 -22.79 -2.06 4.91
N SER A 94 -22.87 -1.34 6.03
CA SER A 94 -22.06 -1.60 7.22
C SER A 94 -22.90 -2.07 8.41
N ILE A 95 -24.19 -2.32 8.19
CA ILE A 95 -25.16 -2.71 9.23
C ILE A 95 -24.76 -4.07 9.83
N SER A 96 -24.12 -4.94 9.05
CA SER A 96 -23.59 -6.23 9.50
C SER A 96 -22.44 -6.11 10.52
N LEU A 97 -21.78 -4.94 10.64
CA LEU A 97 -20.74 -4.77 11.65
C LEU A 97 -21.35 -4.56 13.04
N PRO A 98 -20.95 -5.36 14.05
CA PRO A 98 -21.43 -5.16 15.41
C PRO A 98 -21.14 -3.75 15.92
N LEU A 99 -22.10 -3.16 16.65
CA LEU A 99 -21.95 -1.80 17.20
C LEU A 99 -20.72 -1.68 18.11
N VAL A 100 -20.40 -2.72 18.88
CA VAL A 100 -19.20 -2.77 19.73
C VAL A 100 -17.91 -2.58 18.91
N THR A 101 -17.86 -3.17 17.72
CA THR A 101 -16.71 -3.05 16.83
C THR A 101 -16.60 -1.64 16.26
N LYS A 102 -17.72 -1.00 15.94
CA LYS A 102 -17.76 0.42 15.51
C LYS A 102 -17.35 1.37 16.63
N THR A 103 -17.66 1.06 17.89
CA THR A 103 -17.32 1.92 19.04
C THR A 103 -15.85 1.88 19.43
N LEU A 104 -15.14 0.79 19.14
CA LEU A 104 -13.71 0.66 19.45
C LEU A 104 -12.84 1.68 18.68
N GLY A 105 -13.31 2.16 17.52
CA GLY A 105 -12.72 3.29 16.81
C GLY A 105 -11.23 3.13 16.51
N ARG A 106 -10.80 1.89 16.21
CA ARG A 106 -9.41 1.58 15.88
C ARG A 106 -9.02 2.27 14.58
N SER A 107 -7.75 2.66 14.48
CA SER A 107 -7.19 3.40 13.34
C SER A 107 -5.92 2.75 12.80
N ASP A 108 -5.65 1.51 13.22
CA ASP A 108 -4.53 0.72 12.68
C ASP A 108 -4.90 0.06 11.34
N GLU A 109 -3.88 -0.18 10.50
CA GLU A 109 -4.04 -0.78 9.17
C GLU A 109 -4.71 -2.17 9.23
N THR A 110 -4.41 -2.97 10.26
CA THR A 110 -5.04 -4.29 10.46
C THR A 110 -6.56 -4.19 10.64
N TRP A 111 -7.04 -3.20 11.38
CA TRP A 111 -8.47 -2.92 11.53
C TRP A 111 -9.14 -2.51 10.20
N LEU A 112 -8.47 -1.71 9.37
CA LEU A 112 -8.96 -1.32 8.05
C LEU A 112 -9.19 -2.54 7.16
N VAL A 113 -8.17 -3.39 7.07
CA VAL A 113 -8.18 -4.62 6.28
C VAL A 113 -9.28 -5.56 6.76
N GLN A 114 -9.37 -5.80 8.07
CA GLN A 114 -10.40 -6.67 8.66
C GLN A 114 -11.82 -6.15 8.35
N THR A 115 -12.02 -4.84 8.41
CA THR A 115 -13.32 -4.23 8.11
C THR A 115 -13.66 -4.37 6.63
N ALA A 116 -12.70 -4.11 5.74
CA ALA A 116 -12.90 -4.25 4.30
C ALA A 116 -13.24 -5.69 3.90
N ILE A 117 -12.56 -6.69 4.49
CA ILE A 117 -12.84 -8.11 4.27
C ILE A 117 -14.24 -8.49 4.77
N ASN A 118 -14.59 -8.11 6.00
CA ASN A 118 -15.91 -8.42 6.57
C ASN A 118 -17.06 -7.82 5.78
N LEU A 119 -16.81 -6.69 5.11
CA LEU A 119 -17.77 -6.00 4.27
C LEU A 119 -17.68 -6.37 2.79
N ARG A 120 -16.79 -7.30 2.43
CA ARG A 120 -16.59 -7.76 1.05
C ARG A 120 -16.26 -6.63 0.09
N VAL A 121 -15.49 -5.63 0.54
CA VAL A 121 -15.19 -4.42 -0.24
C VAL A 121 -14.37 -4.77 -1.49
N VAL A 122 -13.36 -5.64 -1.33
CA VAL A 122 -12.49 -6.05 -2.43
C VAL A 122 -13.27 -6.91 -3.44
N GLU A 123 -14.06 -7.86 -2.96
CA GLU A 123 -14.94 -8.67 -3.80
C GLU A 123 -15.96 -7.82 -4.55
N THR A 124 -16.54 -6.81 -3.88
CA THR A 124 -17.44 -5.85 -4.53
C THR A 124 -16.72 -5.10 -5.63
N HIS A 125 -15.46 -4.69 -5.42
CA HIS A 125 -14.65 -4.02 -6.43
C HIS A 125 -14.48 -4.86 -7.69
N PHE A 126 -14.06 -6.12 -7.52
CA PHE A 126 -13.93 -7.05 -8.64
C PHE A 126 -15.26 -7.39 -9.33
N ALA A 127 -16.39 -7.18 -8.67
CA ALA A 127 -17.71 -7.39 -9.27
C ALA A 127 -18.25 -6.19 -10.06
N VAL A 128 -17.89 -4.94 -9.71
CA VAL A 128 -18.60 -3.74 -10.23
C VAL A 128 -17.73 -2.68 -10.88
N ALA A 129 -16.42 -2.67 -10.61
CA ALA A 129 -15.53 -1.59 -11.04
C ALA A 129 -14.20 -2.07 -11.62
N ALA A 130 -13.85 -3.35 -11.45
CA ALA A 130 -12.53 -3.82 -11.80
C ALA A 130 -12.22 -3.80 -13.29
N ALA A 131 -10.94 -3.60 -13.59
CA ALA A 131 -10.40 -3.75 -14.94
C ALA A 131 -10.04 -5.21 -15.24
N PHE A 132 -9.50 -5.93 -14.26
CA PHE A 132 -9.13 -7.33 -14.36
C PHE A 132 -10.33 -8.24 -14.03
N PRO A 133 -10.79 -9.06 -14.98
CA PRO A 133 -11.95 -9.90 -14.77
C PRO A 133 -11.62 -11.07 -13.85
N LEU A 134 -12.36 -11.19 -12.75
CA LEU A 134 -12.36 -12.37 -11.88
C LEU A 134 -13.74 -13.02 -11.89
N ILE A 135 -13.77 -14.34 -11.82
CA ILE A 135 -14.99 -15.14 -11.65
C ILE A 135 -15.19 -15.58 -10.19
N GLU A 136 -14.11 -15.66 -9.41
CA GLU A 136 -14.12 -15.93 -7.99
C GLU A 136 -13.02 -15.12 -7.29
N LEU A 137 -13.26 -14.70 -6.05
CA LEU A 137 -12.24 -14.12 -5.19
C LEU A 137 -12.43 -14.58 -3.75
N SER A 138 -11.37 -15.13 -3.17
CA SER A 138 -11.34 -15.67 -1.81
C SER A 138 -10.20 -15.05 -1.02
N HIS A 139 -10.50 -14.42 0.12
CA HIS A 139 -9.48 -13.95 1.05
C HIS A 139 -8.72 -15.14 1.68
N LEU A 140 -7.39 -15.13 1.58
CA LEU A 140 -6.54 -16.18 2.15
C LEU A 140 -6.09 -15.80 3.56
N GLN A 141 -5.37 -14.69 3.69
CA GLN A 141 -4.67 -14.34 4.93
C GLN A 141 -4.36 -12.84 5.00
N MET A 142 -4.31 -12.31 6.23
CA MET A 142 -3.86 -10.96 6.55
C MET A 142 -2.45 -10.97 7.18
N GLY A 143 -1.71 -9.87 7.00
CA GLY A 143 -0.45 -9.61 7.69
C GLY A 143 0.63 -10.64 7.40
N ILE A 144 0.81 -10.99 6.13
CA ILE A 144 1.81 -11.97 5.69
C ILE A 144 3.18 -11.31 5.75
N LYS A 145 4.05 -11.83 6.62
CA LYS A 145 5.43 -11.39 6.73
C LYS A 145 6.32 -12.28 5.88
N LEU A 146 6.82 -11.74 4.78
CA LEU A 146 7.83 -12.36 3.94
C LEU A 146 9.21 -11.79 4.31
N ARG A 147 10.26 -12.44 3.84
CA ARG A 147 11.64 -12.11 4.24
C ARG A 147 12.01 -10.63 3.99
N GLN A 148 11.49 -10.04 2.92
CA GLN A 148 11.83 -8.68 2.49
C GLN A 148 10.63 -7.73 2.38
N THR A 149 9.40 -8.23 2.52
CA THR A 149 8.19 -7.42 2.38
C THR A 149 7.07 -7.94 3.28
N GLU A 150 6.13 -7.07 3.61
CA GLU A 150 4.90 -7.42 4.31
C GLU A 150 3.74 -7.21 3.35
N ILE A 151 2.79 -8.15 3.30
CA ILE A 151 1.54 -8.03 2.54
C ILE A 151 0.40 -7.91 3.55
N ASP A 152 -0.34 -6.80 3.51
CA ASP A 152 -1.41 -6.52 4.48
C ASP A 152 -2.58 -7.51 4.33
N ALA A 153 -2.96 -7.84 3.10
CA ALA A 153 -3.86 -8.94 2.80
C ALA A 153 -3.58 -9.61 1.46
N LEU A 154 -3.81 -10.92 1.40
CA LEU A 154 -3.65 -11.75 0.22
C LEU A 154 -4.97 -12.45 -0.12
N PHE A 155 -5.31 -12.47 -1.39
CA PHE A 155 -6.49 -13.15 -1.90
C PHE A 155 -6.10 -14.08 -3.06
N LEU A 156 -6.87 -15.17 -3.20
CA LEU A 156 -6.83 -16.07 -4.34
C LEU A 156 -8.02 -15.75 -5.23
N GLY A 157 -7.74 -15.30 -6.44
CA GLY A 157 -8.72 -15.12 -7.50
C GLY A 157 -8.75 -16.30 -8.46
N LYS A 158 -9.86 -16.43 -9.16
CA LYS A 158 -10.01 -17.28 -10.35
C LYS A 158 -10.37 -16.41 -11.54
N THR A 159 -9.79 -16.68 -12.70
CA THR A 159 -10.04 -15.96 -13.96
C THR A 159 -10.11 -16.93 -15.14
N GLY A 160 -10.52 -16.43 -16.32
CA GLY A 160 -10.63 -17.22 -17.53
C GLY A 160 -11.95 -18.00 -17.64
N ASP A 161 -11.86 -19.24 -18.12
CA ASP A 161 -13.01 -20.13 -18.28
C ASP A 161 -13.54 -20.60 -16.92
N ILE A 162 -14.86 -20.68 -16.76
CA ILE A 162 -15.48 -21.17 -15.53
C ILE A 162 -15.27 -22.67 -15.33
N ASP A 163 -15.12 -23.43 -16.41
CA ASP A 163 -14.93 -24.88 -16.38
C ASP A 163 -13.46 -25.27 -16.15
N ASP A 164 -12.51 -24.41 -16.50
CA ASP A 164 -11.07 -24.58 -16.27
C ASP A 164 -10.41 -23.25 -15.86
N PRO A 165 -10.64 -22.80 -14.61
CA PRO A 165 -10.23 -21.48 -14.19
C PRO A 165 -8.75 -21.38 -13.80
N GLU A 166 -8.10 -20.34 -14.29
CA GLU A 166 -6.73 -20.02 -13.91
C GLU A 166 -6.70 -19.36 -12.52
N SER A 167 -5.73 -19.76 -11.69
CA SER A 167 -5.51 -19.14 -10.38
C SER A 167 -4.70 -17.86 -10.52
N VAL A 168 -5.15 -16.79 -9.85
CA VAL A 168 -4.42 -15.53 -9.74
C VAL A 168 -4.27 -15.13 -8.28
N ILE A 169 -3.20 -14.42 -7.96
CA ILE A 169 -3.04 -13.82 -6.63
C ILE A 169 -3.41 -12.36 -6.69
N VAL A 170 -4.13 -11.87 -5.67
CA VAL A 170 -4.37 -10.44 -5.48
C VAL A 170 -3.67 -10.01 -4.20
N THR A 171 -2.71 -9.09 -4.31
CA THR A 171 -1.99 -8.52 -3.16
C THR A 171 -2.62 -7.18 -2.78
N CYS A 172 -2.84 -6.94 -1.49
CA CYS A 172 -3.44 -5.71 -1.00
C CYS A 172 -2.47 -4.98 -0.06
N GLU A 173 -2.20 -3.71 -0.37
CA GLU A 173 -1.54 -2.75 0.51
C GLU A 173 -2.56 -1.79 1.09
N ALA A 174 -2.70 -1.75 2.41
CA ALA A 174 -3.67 -0.92 3.10
C ALA A 174 -3.05 0.32 3.73
N LYS A 175 -3.73 1.46 3.59
CA LYS A 175 -3.30 2.73 4.17
C LYS A 175 -4.45 3.44 4.85
N HIS A 176 -4.11 4.11 5.95
CA HIS A 176 -5.03 5.00 6.62
C HIS A 176 -5.16 6.33 5.87
N TYR A 177 -6.18 7.14 6.18
CA TYR A 177 -6.53 8.31 5.36
C TYR A 177 -5.42 9.37 5.20
N LYS A 178 -4.45 9.40 6.11
CA LYS A 178 -3.31 10.34 6.09
C LYS A 178 -2.12 9.84 5.31
N ASP A 179 -2.02 8.53 5.12
CA ASP A 179 -0.82 7.88 4.63
C ASP A 179 -0.98 7.58 3.13
N PRO A 180 0.01 7.92 2.31
CA PRO A 180 -0.03 7.64 0.88
C PRO A 180 0.18 6.14 0.63
N ILE A 181 -0.36 5.65 -0.49
CA ILE A 181 -0.01 4.33 -1.02
C ILE A 181 1.43 4.42 -1.54
N ILE A 182 2.31 3.53 -1.06
CA ILE A 182 3.73 3.54 -1.41
C ILE A 182 3.96 2.57 -2.58
N PRO A 183 4.27 3.04 -3.80
CA PRO A 183 4.34 2.18 -4.98
C PRO A 183 5.38 1.06 -4.85
N THR A 184 6.53 1.37 -4.24
CA THR A 184 7.60 0.38 -4.05
C THR A 184 7.21 -0.75 -3.11
N GLN A 185 6.33 -0.52 -2.13
CA GLN A 185 5.82 -1.58 -1.27
C GLN A 185 4.99 -2.57 -2.07
N ILE A 186 4.06 -2.06 -2.90
CA ILE A 186 3.23 -2.90 -3.78
C ILE A 186 4.08 -3.67 -4.79
N ILE A 187 5.06 -3.04 -5.44
CA ILE A 187 5.98 -3.72 -6.37
C ILE A 187 6.71 -4.88 -5.67
N ASN A 188 7.26 -4.63 -4.47
CA ASN A 188 7.95 -5.66 -3.71
C ASN A 188 7.00 -6.81 -3.31
N GLN A 189 5.73 -6.51 -2.99
CA GLN A 189 4.71 -7.53 -2.71
C GLN A 189 4.40 -8.40 -3.92
N VAL A 190 4.29 -7.82 -5.11
CA VAL A 190 4.07 -8.55 -6.36
C VAL A 190 5.22 -9.53 -6.61
N GLN A 191 6.47 -9.04 -6.54
CA GLN A 191 7.66 -9.86 -6.74
C GLN A 191 7.76 -11.00 -5.71
N ALA A 192 7.43 -10.71 -4.45
CA ALA A 192 7.42 -11.71 -3.39
C ALA A 192 6.28 -12.74 -3.60
N ALA A 193 5.09 -12.33 -4.02
CA ALA A 193 3.99 -13.23 -4.31
C ALA A 193 4.35 -14.24 -5.42
N PHE A 194 5.08 -13.81 -6.46
CA PHE A 194 5.59 -14.72 -7.49
C PHE A 194 6.67 -15.69 -6.99
N THR A 195 7.41 -15.32 -5.95
CA THR A 195 8.42 -16.20 -5.34
C THR A 195 7.77 -17.28 -4.48
N GLU A 196 6.65 -16.95 -3.81
CA GLU A 196 5.98 -17.84 -2.86
C GLU A 196 4.86 -18.70 -3.47
N THR A 197 4.46 -18.41 -4.72
CA THR A 197 3.36 -19.12 -5.39
C THR A 197 3.74 -19.47 -6.83
N ASP A 198 3.01 -20.38 -7.47
CA ASP A 198 3.24 -20.79 -8.86
C ASP A 198 2.30 -20.12 -9.88
N VAL A 199 1.56 -19.06 -9.48
CA VAL A 199 0.62 -18.39 -10.40
C VAL A 199 1.33 -17.67 -11.54
N SER A 200 0.66 -17.55 -12.69
CA SER A 200 1.17 -16.78 -13.83
C SER A 200 0.97 -15.27 -13.67
N THR A 201 0.00 -14.87 -12.83
CA THR A 201 -0.53 -13.51 -12.77
C THR A 201 -0.78 -13.07 -11.34
N VAL A 202 -0.35 -11.84 -11.02
CA VAL A 202 -0.63 -11.15 -9.77
C VAL A 202 -1.35 -9.84 -10.08
N VAL A 203 -2.47 -9.57 -9.41
CA VAL A 203 -3.20 -8.29 -9.50
C VAL A 203 -2.92 -7.48 -8.24
N PRO A 204 -2.16 -6.37 -8.33
CA PRO A 204 -1.91 -5.53 -7.16
C PRO A 204 -3.11 -4.61 -6.90
N ILE A 205 -3.49 -4.46 -5.64
CA ILE A 205 -4.47 -3.46 -5.21
C ILE A 205 -3.95 -2.64 -4.03
N GLY A 206 -4.44 -1.40 -3.94
CA GLY A 206 -4.31 -0.53 -2.78
C GLY A 206 -5.67 -0.28 -2.14
N LEU A 207 -5.70 -0.23 -0.81
CA LEU A 207 -6.91 0.03 -0.02
C LEU A 207 -6.66 1.21 0.93
N ARG A 208 -7.24 2.37 0.65
CA ARG A 208 -7.08 3.57 1.46
C ARG A 208 -8.38 3.94 2.19
N ALA A 209 -8.32 4.20 3.49
CA ALA A 209 -9.48 4.73 4.22
C ALA A 209 -9.79 6.19 3.82
N ILE A 210 -11.08 6.55 3.77
CA ILE A 210 -11.56 7.93 3.55
C ILE A 210 -12.41 8.34 4.73
N ARG A 211 -11.81 9.07 5.68
CA ARG A 211 -12.38 9.36 7.00
C ARG A 211 -13.88 9.67 6.99
N ASN A 212 -14.67 8.83 7.68
CA ASN A 212 -16.12 8.89 7.84
C ASN A 212 -16.92 8.72 6.53
N VAL A 213 -16.30 8.17 5.50
CA VAL A 213 -16.93 7.89 4.20
C VAL A 213 -16.82 6.40 3.91
N GLY A 214 -15.61 5.83 3.92
CA GLY A 214 -15.42 4.44 3.57
C GLY A 214 -14.03 4.13 3.03
N PHE A 215 -13.95 3.38 1.93
CA PHE A 215 -12.68 2.96 1.34
C PHE A 215 -12.52 3.46 -0.08
N TYR A 216 -11.30 3.85 -0.44
CA TYR A 216 -10.86 4.03 -1.82
C TYR A 216 -10.03 2.79 -2.20
N VAL A 217 -10.46 2.07 -3.22
CA VAL A 217 -9.72 0.93 -3.76
C VAL A 217 -9.09 1.37 -5.07
N THR A 218 -7.78 1.14 -5.19
CA THR A 218 -7.03 1.31 -6.44
C THR A 218 -6.61 -0.06 -6.92
N GLU A 219 -7.00 -0.42 -8.13
CA GLU A 219 -6.52 -1.60 -8.83
C GLU A 219 -5.44 -1.19 -9.81
N PHE A 220 -4.30 -1.86 -9.75
CA PHE A 220 -3.19 -1.65 -10.66
C PHE A 220 -3.24 -2.68 -11.80
N GLU A 221 -2.59 -2.36 -12.91
CA GLU A 221 -2.45 -3.31 -14.02
C GLU A 221 -1.92 -4.67 -13.52
N ALA A 222 -2.57 -5.74 -13.98
CA ALA A 222 -2.18 -7.08 -13.63
C ALA A 222 -0.79 -7.39 -14.19
N VAL A 223 0.06 -7.97 -13.35
CA VAL A 223 1.46 -8.27 -13.69
C VAL A 223 1.58 -9.74 -14.04
N ARG A 224 2.25 -10.05 -15.15
CA ARG A 224 2.62 -11.43 -15.50
C ARG A 224 3.96 -11.79 -14.89
N ARG A 225 4.15 -13.08 -14.59
CA ARG A 225 5.37 -13.61 -13.96
C ARG A 225 6.64 -13.23 -14.73
N GLU A 226 6.58 -13.25 -16.05
CA GLU A 226 7.71 -12.88 -16.92
C GLU A 226 8.13 -11.41 -16.79
N ASP A 227 7.19 -10.52 -16.46
CA ASP A 227 7.42 -9.08 -16.32
C ASP A 227 7.79 -8.68 -14.88
N ALA A 228 7.61 -9.58 -13.90
CA ALA A 228 7.76 -9.26 -12.48
C ALA A 228 9.15 -8.68 -12.12
N SER A 229 10.20 -9.18 -12.76
CA SER A 229 11.58 -8.70 -12.52
C SER A 229 11.88 -7.33 -13.12
N ALA A 230 11.11 -6.92 -14.13
CA ALA A 230 11.23 -5.63 -14.81
C ALA A 230 10.25 -4.57 -14.27
N LEU A 231 9.33 -4.96 -13.38
CA LEU A 231 8.33 -4.07 -12.80
C LEU A 231 9.00 -3.00 -11.91
N ASP A 232 8.99 -1.75 -12.39
CA ASP A 232 9.54 -0.59 -11.69
C ASP A 232 8.52 0.55 -11.51
N GLN A 233 7.35 0.42 -12.14
CA GLN A 233 6.23 1.37 -12.10
C GLN A 233 4.90 0.64 -11.99
N LEU A 234 3.93 1.32 -11.38
CA LEU A 234 2.55 0.87 -11.29
C LEU A 234 1.68 1.80 -12.14
N SER A 235 0.82 1.20 -12.95
CA SER A 235 -0.22 1.89 -13.70
C SER A 235 -1.56 1.62 -13.03
N LEU A 236 -2.35 2.67 -12.79
CA LEU A 236 -3.71 2.53 -12.27
C LEU A 236 -4.61 2.00 -13.39
N ALA A 237 -5.22 0.83 -13.18
CA ALA A 237 -6.13 0.19 -14.12
C ALA A 237 -7.60 0.54 -13.84
N ALA A 238 -7.99 0.55 -12.57
CA ALA A 238 -9.32 0.98 -12.12
C ALA A 238 -9.27 1.53 -10.69
N ASP A 239 -10.25 2.34 -10.34
CA ASP A 239 -10.40 2.86 -8.99
C ASP A 239 -11.87 3.14 -8.64
N ALA A 240 -12.21 3.04 -7.35
CA ALA A 240 -13.55 3.33 -6.87
C ALA A 240 -13.58 3.65 -5.38
N ILE A 241 -14.62 4.39 -4.97
CA ILE A 241 -14.93 4.70 -3.57
C ILE A 241 -16.11 3.84 -3.11
N TYR A 242 -15.92 3.11 -2.02
CA TYR A 242 -16.93 2.28 -1.37
C TYR A 242 -17.43 2.95 -0.11
N GLU A 243 -18.62 3.55 -0.19
CA GLU A 243 -19.19 4.36 0.89
C GLU A 243 -19.91 3.48 1.91
N LEU A 244 -19.41 3.50 3.15
CA LEU A 244 -19.99 2.72 4.24
C LEU A 244 -21.30 3.36 4.74
N ARG A 245 -22.38 2.59 4.72
CA ARG A 245 -23.70 3.03 5.16
C ARG A 245 -24.28 2.10 6.23
N PRO A 246 -24.45 2.57 7.49
CA PRO A 246 -24.02 3.87 8.01
C PRO A 246 -22.48 4.03 8.07
N PRO A 247 -21.96 5.26 8.24
CA PRO A 247 -20.51 5.46 8.40
C PRO A 247 -19.92 4.68 9.57
N VAL A 248 -18.65 4.28 9.45
CA VAL A 248 -17.90 3.59 10.51
C VAL A 248 -16.82 4.53 11.03
N LYS A 249 -16.80 4.81 12.33
CA LYS A 249 -15.85 5.76 12.92
C LYS A 249 -14.41 5.30 12.67
N GLY A 250 -13.60 6.20 12.09
CA GLY A 250 -12.19 5.93 11.76
C GLY A 250 -11.98 5.39 10.34
N ILE A 251 -13.05 5.02 9.64
CA ILE A 251 -13.04 4.65 8.23
C ILE A 251 -13.84 5.70 7.47
#